data_AF-A0A1H9SQA0-F1
#
_entry.id   AF-A0A1H9SQA0-F1
#
_cell.length_a   1.000
_cell.length_b   1.000
_cell.length_c   1.000
_cell.angle_alpha   90.00
_cell.angle_beta   90.00
_cell.angle_gamma   90.00
#
_symmetry.space_group_name_H-M   'P 1'
#
loop_
_entity.id
_entity.type
_entity.pdbx_description
1 polymer ?
#
loop_
_entity_poly.entity_id
_entity_poly.type
_entity_poly.pdbx_seq_one_letter_code
_entity_poly.pdbx_strand_id
1 'polypeptide(L)'
;MLINLLKKIIKVYKPIFAWNLLVSLLIAVLFYLKGFNQSDTYVLAFFIKLFTWAFSIGIYFMFYESTAYFFQNMGVSIRKIMTYLISCDVLIFISILTILFYVDNFHR
;
A
#
# COMPACT_ATOMS: atom_id res chain seq x y z
N MET A 1 -15.79 4.18 15.69
CA MET A 1 -15.84 5.15 14.57
C MET A 1 -14.74 4.92 13.53
N LEU A 2 -13.46 4.86 13.93
CA LEU A 2 -12.31 4.67 13.02
C LEU A 2 -12.41 3.42 12.14
N ILE A 3 -12.75 2.27 12.75
CA ILE A 3 -12.85 0.96 12.07
C ILE A 3 -13.94 0.96 10.98
N ASN A 4 -15.08 1.60 11.22
CA ASN A 4 -16.17 1.69 10.26
C ASN A 4 -15.82 2.62 9.09
N LEU A 5 -15.07 3.69 9.36
CA LEU A 5 -14.53 4.56 8.31
C LEU A 5 -13.54 3.78 7.43
N LEU A 6 -12.64 3.02 8.06
CA LEU A 6 -11.61 2.25 7.39
C LEU A 6 -12.22 1.16 6.49
N LYS A 7 -13.26 0.46 6.96
CA LYS A 7 -14.03 -0.49 6.15
C LYS A 7 -14.68 0.16 4.92
N LYS A 8 -15.25 1.37 5.08
CA LYS A 8 -15.86 2.12 3.95
C LYS A 8 -14.80 2.59 2.95
N ILE A 9 -13.67 3.09 3.44
CA ILE A 9 -12.52 3.47 2.61
C ILE A 9 -12.03 2.25 1.83
N ILE A 10 -11.75 1.12 2.47
CA ILE A 10 -11.31 -0.10 1.76
C ILE A 10 -12.34 -0.55 0.71
N LYS A 11 -13.64 -0.47 1.01
CA LYS A 11 -14.68 -0.87 0.07
C LYS A 11 -14.71 0.02 -1.18
N VAL A 12 -14.52 1.32 -1.01
CA VAL A 12 -14.52 2.29 -2.12
C VAL A 12 -13.19 2.29 -2.88
N TYR A 13 -12.07 2.24 -2.18
CA TYR A 13 -10.72 2.24 -2.76
C TYR A 13 -10.15 0.83 -2.91
N LYS A 14 -11.01 -0.17 -3.08
CA LYS A 14 -10.61 -1.56 -3.31
C LYS A 14 -9.59 -1.70 -4.46
N PRO A 15 -9.69 -0.97 -5.58
CA PRO A 15 -8.70 -1.04 -6.66
C PRO A 15 -7.32 -0.55 -6.21
N ILE A 16 -7.25 0.55 -5.47
CA ILE A 16 -5.99 1.11 -4.93
C ILE A 16 -5.38 0.12 -3.95
N PHE A 17 -6.19 -0.47 -3.06
CA PHE A 17 -5.71 -1.43 -2.09
C PHE A 17 -5.20 -2.71 -2.76
N ALA A 18 -5.92 -3.24 -3.74
CA ALA A 18 -5.49 -4.41 -4.51
C ALA A 18 -4.19 -4.14 -5.29
N TRP A 19 -4.07 -2.96 -5.91
CA TRP A 19 -2.86 -2.54 -6.60
C TRP A 19 -1.64 -2.49 -5.66
N ASN A 20 -1.78 -1.81 -4.52
CA ASN A 20 -0.73 -1.71 -3.50
C ASN A 20 -0.32 -3.08 -2.95
N LEU A 21 -1.28 -3.98 -2.71
CA LEU A 21 -1.01 -5.34 -2.26
C LEU A 21 -0.24 -6.14 -3.32
N LEU A 22 -0.66 -6.08 -4.58
CA LEU A 22 0.02 -6.77 -5.69
C LEU A 22 1.48 -6.33 -5.81
N VAL A 23 1.75 -5.03 -5.75
CA VAL A 23 3.12 -4.53 -5.82
C VAL A 23 3.93 -4.92 -4.58
N SER A 24 3.32 -4.91 -3.40
CA SER A 24 3.98 -5.39 -2.17
C SER A 24 4.38 -6.87 -2.29
N LEU A 25 3.51 -7.71 -2.84
CA LEU A 25 3.80 -9.12 -3.11
C LEU A 25 4.90 -9.29 -4.16
N LEU A 26 4.91 -8.47 -5.21
CA LEU A 26 5.97 -8.47 -6.22
C LEU A 26 7.33 -8.14 -5.61
N ILE A 27 7.39 -7.13 -4.72
CA ILE A 27 8.62 -6.80 -4.00
C ILE A 27 9.03 -7.95 -3.07
N ALA A 28 8.08 -8.57 -2.37
CA ALA A 28 8.33 -9.75 -1.55
C ALA A 28 8.99 -10.90 -2.33
N VAL A 29 8.49 -11.19 -3.54
CA VAL A 29 9.11 -12.19 -4.43
C VAL A 29 10.53 -11.78 -4.83
N LEU A 30 10.78 -10.49 -5.09
CA LEU A 30 12.13 -10.00 -5.38
C LEU A 30 13.09 -10.19 -4.20
N PHE A 31 12.64 -9.92 -2.97
CA PHE A 31 13.43 -10.18 -1.75
C PHE A 31 13.70 -11.67 -1.55
N TYR A 32 12.70 -12.52 -1.80
CA TYR A 32 12.88 -13.97 -1.73
C TYR A 32 13.91 -14.49 -2.73
N LEU A 33 13.91 -13.97 -3.97
CA LEU A 33 14.82 -14.42 -5.03
C LEU A 33 16.25 -13.87 -4.90
N LYS A 34 16.41 -12.59 -4.52
CA LYS A 34 17.72 -11.92 -4.43
C LYS A 34 18.35 -11.97 -3.04
N GLY A 35 17.54 -12.27 -2.02
CA GLY A 35 17.95 -12.27 -0.62
C GLY A 35 18.02 -10.88 0.01
N PHE A 36 18.01 -10.84 1.34
CA PHE A 36 18.00 -9.62 2.15
C PHE A 36 19.34 -8.91 2.28
N ASN A 37 20.43 -9.47 1.72
CA ASN A 37 21.79 -8.93 1.88
C ASN A 37 22.19 -7.92 0.78
N GLN A 38 21.39 -7.78 -0.27
CA GLN A 38 21.70 -6.89 -1.39
C GLN A 38 21.06 -5.52 -1.21
N SER A 39 21.90 -4.47 -1.08
CA SER A 39 21.46 -3.06 -0.99
C SER A 39 20.56 -2.66 -2.16
N ASP A 40 20.87 -3.16 -3.35
CA ASP A 40 20.18 -2.82 -4.60
C ASP A 40 18.70 -3.23 -4.57
N THR A 41 18.38 -4.32 -3.88
CA THR A 41 17.00 -4.81 -3.71
C THR A 41 16.16 -3.85 -2.88
N TYR A 42 16.73 -3.25 -1.83
CA TYR A 42 16.04 -2.24 -1.02
C TYR A 42 15.81 -0.94 -1.79
N VAL A 43 16.83 -0.49 -2.54
CA VAL A 43 16.72 0.73 -3.36
C VAL A 43 15.63 0.55 -4.41
N LEU A 44 15.64 -0.58 -5.12
CA LEU A 44 14.63 -0.90 -6.11
C LEU A 44 13.22 -1.00 -5.49
N ALA A 45 13.08 -1.66 -4.34
CA ALA A 45 11.82 -1.74 -3.61
C ALA A 45 11.27 -0.36 -3.22
N PHE A 46 12.15 0.53 -2.76
CA PHE A 46 11.80 1.91 -2.41
C PHE A 46 11.27 2.69 -3.63
N PHE A 47 11.99 2.64 -4.77
CA PHE A 47 11.53 3.31 -6.00
C PHE A 47 10.23 2.74 -6.54
N ILE A 48 10.06 1.41 -6.52
CA ILE A 48 8.81 0.76 -6.91
C ILE A 48 7.65 1.25 -6.01
N LYS A 49 7.85 1.33 -4.69
CA LYS A 49 6.83 1.84 -3.77
C LYS A 49 6.46 3.30 -4.04
N LEU A 50 7.44 4.17 -4.28
CA LEU A 50 7.17 5.57 -4.65
C LEU A 50 6.32 5.66 -5.91
N PHE A 51 6.66 4.89 -6.95
CA PHE A 51 5.88 4.85 -8.18
C PHE A 51 4.47 4.31 -7.95
N THR A 52 4.31 3.32 -7.08
CA THR A 52 3.02 2.73 -6.71
C THR A 52 2.12 3.75 -6.00
N TRP A 53 2.67 4.57 -5.10
CA TRP A 53 1.92 5.63 -4.44
C TRP A 53 1.54 6.75 -5.42
N ALA A 54 2.43 7.13 -6.33
CA ALA A 54 2.11 8.06 -7.40
C ALA A 54 0.97 7.53 -8.29
N PHE A 55 1.02 6.25 -8.65
CA PHE A 55 -0.02 5.60 -9.43
C PHE A 55 -1.35 5.50 -8.66
N SER A 56 -1.29 5.25 -7.35
CA SER A 56 -2.47 5.26 -6.47
C SER A 56 -3.17 6.63 -6.43
N ILE A 57 -2.40 7.72 -6.48
CA ILE A 57 -2.93 9.07 -6.64
C ILE A 57 -3.62 9.22 -8.01
N GLY A 58 -3.03 8.68 -9.08
CA GLY A 58 -3.66 8.67 -10.41
C GLY A 58 -4.99 7.90 -10.45
N ILE A 59 -5.01 6.68 -9.90
CA ILE A 59 -6.23 5.87 -9.76
C ILE A 59 -7.27 6.63 -8.93
N TYR A 60 -6.84 7.29 -7.86
CA TYR A 60 -7.74 8.17 -7.11
C TYR A 60 -8.39 9.18 -8.05
N PHE A 61 -7.64 10.02 -8.76
CA PHE A 61 -8.25 11.01 -9.64
C PHE A 61 -9.19 10.43 -10.71
N MET A 62 -8.91 9.25 -11.26
CA MET A 62 -9.74 8.61 -12.28
C MET A 62 -11.09 8.09 -11.78
N PHE A 63 -11.16 7.56 -10.55
CA PHE A 63 -12.36 6.89 -10.04
C PHE A 63 -13.19 7.75 -9.07
N TYR A 64 -12.76 8.99 -8.80
CA TYR A 64 -13.19 9.71 -7.59
C TYR A 64 -14.29 10.76 -7.76
N GLU A 65 -14.66 11.18 -8.97
CA GLU A 65 -15.79 12.11 -9.16
C GLU A 65 -17.09 11.62 -8.51
N SER A 66 -17.35 10.30 -8.53
CA SER A 66 -18.57 9.72 -7.96
C SER A 66 -18.58 9.60 -6.43
N THR A 67 -17.41 9.60 -5.78
CA THR A 67 -17.28 9.31 -4.33
C THR A 67 -16.83 10.51 -3.51
N ALA A 68 -16.35 11.57 -4.15
CA ALA A 68 -15.99 12.84 -3.51
C ALA A 68 -17.15 13.43 -2.67
N TYR A 69 -18.37 13.42 -3.20
CA TYR A 69 -19.56 13.92 -2.49
C TYR A 69 -19.86 13.14 -1.21
N PHE A 70 -19.66 11.81 -1.21
CA PHE A 70 -19.89 10.97 -0.03
C PHE A 70 -18.91 11.27 1.11
N PHE A 71 -17.64 11.48 0.78
CA PHE A 71 -16.61 11.78 1.78
C PHE A 71 -16.65 13.24 2.25
N GLN A 72 -17.03 14.18 1.38
CA GLN A 72 -17.30 15.57 1.76
C GLN A 72 -18.48 15.66 2.75
N ASN A 73 -19.57 14.93 2.51
CA ASN A 73 -20.71 14.86 3.43
C ASN A 73 -20.36 14.23 4.79
N MET A 74 -19.27 13.46 4.89
CA MET A 74 -18.74 12.92 6.15
C MET A 74 -17.70 13.82 6.83
N GLY A 75 -17.39 15.00 6.27
CA GLY A 75 -16.36 15.91 6.79
C GLY A 75 -14.94 15.35 6.70
N VAL A 76 -14.69 14.34 5.85
CA VAL A 76 -13.38 13.71 5.70
C VAL A 76 -12.65 14.36 4.54
N SER A 77 -11.51 15.00 4.83
CA SER A 77 -10.67 15.57 3.79
C SER A 77 -9.95 14.49 2.98
N ILE A 78 -9.76 14.77 1.68
CA ILE A 78 -9.00 13.94 0.74
C ILE A 78 -7.61 13.62 1.30
N ARG A 79 -6.94 14.63 1.88
CA ARG A 79 -5.63 14.47 2.52
C ARG A 79 -5.64 13.37 3.56
N LYS A 80 -6.64 13.34 4.46
CA LYS A 80 -6.75 12.29 5.48
C LYS A 80 -6.89 10.91 4.84
N ILE A 81 -7.71 10.76 3.80
CA ILE A 81 -7.94 9.48 3.13
C ILE A 81 -6.64 8.96 2.50
N MET A 82 -5.90 9.81 1.81
CA MET A 82 -4.63 9.44 1.19
C MET A 82 -3.58 9.07 2.24
N THR A 83 -3.49 9.82 3.34
CA THR A 83 -2.62 9.45 4.46
C THR A 83 -2.98 8.09 5.05
N TYR A 84 -4.27 7.79 5.25
CA TYR A 84 -4.70 6.48 5.74
C TYR A 84 -4.36 5.36 4.76
N LEU A 85 -4.59 5.54 3.46
CA LEU A 85 -4.28 4.53 2.44
C LEU A 85 -2.79 4.22 2.39
N ILE A 86 -1.94 5.26 2.34
CA ILE A 86 -0.48 5.10 2.33
C ILE A 86 0.00 4.48 3.65
N SER A 87 -0.52 4.93 4.80
CA SER A 87 -0.11 4.36 6.10
C SER A 87 -0.47 2.88 6.22
N CYS A 88 -1.66 2.48 5.76
CA CYS A 88 -2.07 1.08 5.72
C CYS A 88 -1.15 0.27 4.79
N ASP A 89 -0.81 0.79 3.61
CA ASP A 89 0.11 0.12 2.68
C ASP A 89 1.51 -0.05 3.28
N VAL A 90 2.05 0.99 3.94
CA VAL A 90 3.35 0.92 4.62
C VAL A 90 3.34 -0.15 5.72
N LEU A 91 2.29 -0.20 6.54
CA LEU A 91 2.16 -1.22 7.58
C LEU A 91 2.11 -2.64 7.01
N ILE A 92 1.36 -2.85 5.92
CA ILE A 92 1.29 -4.15 5.23
C ILE A 92 2.64 -4.51 4.62
N PHE A 93 3.32 -3.54 4.02
CA PHE A 93 4.61 -3.77 3.39
C PHE A 93 5.68 -4.17 4.41
N ILE A 94 5.75 -3.44 5.53
CA ILE A 94 6.68 -3.77 6.62
C ILE A 94 6.36 -5.15 7.19
N SER A 95 5.08 -5.49 7.43
CA SER A 95 4.74 -6.80 7.99
C SER A 95 5.13 -7.94 7.05
N ILE A 96 4.92 -7.79 5.74
CA ILE A 96 5.36 -8.76 4.73
C ILE A 96 6.89 -8.94 4.75
N LEU A 97 7.65 -7.84 4.75
CA LEU A 97 9.12 -7.91 4.79
C LEU A 97 9.63 -8.56 6.07
N THR A 98 9.04 -8.22 7.22
CA THR A 98 9.42 -8.83 8.50
C THR A 98 9.17 -10.34 8.49
N ILE A 99 8.01 -10.79 8.00
CA ILE A 99 7.70 -12.23 7.87
C ILE A 99 8.72 -12.92 6.97
N LEU A 100 9.01 -12.35 5.79
CA LEU A 100 9.98 -12.91 4.87
C LEU A 100 11.39 -12.97 5.46
N PHE A 101 11.80 -11.95 6.21
CA PHE A 101 13.09 -11.93 6.89
C PHE A 101 13.18 -13.02 7.96
N TYR A 102 12.11 -13.25 8.71
CA TYR A 102 12.05 -14.38 9.66
C TYR A 102 12.15 -15.73 8.95
N VAL A 103 11.47 -15.90 7.81
CA VAL A 103 11.52 -17.14 7.03
C VAL A 103 12.92 -17.38 6.44
N ASP A 104 13.57 -16.36 5.89
CA ASP A 104 14.93 -16.46 5.34
C ASP A 104 15.96 -16.87 6.41
N ASN A 105 15.85 -16.31 7.62
CA ASN A 105 16.73 -16.67 8.74
C ASN A 105 16.47 -18.06 9.33
N PHE A 106 15.24 -18.59 9.22
CA PHE A 106 14.92 -19.95 9.69
C PHE A 106 15.37 -21.04 8.72
N HIS A 107 15.56 -20.70 7.44
CA HIS A 107 15.95 -21.63 6.38
C HIS A 107 17.47 -21.69 6.12
N ARG A 108 18.26 -20.82 6.76
CA ARG A 108 19.74 -20.84 6.76
C ARG A 108 20.27 -21.51 8.02
#